data_AF-A0A973W3F6-F1
#
_entry.id   AF-A0A973W3F6-F1
#
_cell.length_a   1.000
_cell.length_b   1.000
_cell.length_c   1.000
_cell.angle_alpha   90.00
_cell.angle_beta   90.00
_cell.angle_gamma   90.00
#
_symmetry.space_group_name_H-M   'P 1'
#
loop_
_entity.id
_entity.type
_entity.pdbx_description
1 polymer ?
#
loop_
_entity_poly.entity_id
_entity_poly.type
_entity_poly.pdbx_seq_one_letter_code
_entity_poly.pdbx_strand_id
1 'polypeptide(L)'
;MEVVEKGHLYAVDGYDGAPQSLIQFMKRVGEGYPGNEGRPHGGTNSQEVLRVLIDRVKYLNGQVPSRHNSLILSALRVALIKFELRAAELHGIEFPVIDQGQPELRSTCPRCGHIVCHGHADE
;
A
#
# COMPACT_ATOMS: atom_id res chain seq x y z
N MET A 1 13.85 9.41 8.20
CA MET A 1 12.54 8.82 8.56
C MET A 1 12.56 8.44 10.02
N GLU A 2 11.52 8.83 10.74
CA GLU A 2 11.32 8.60 12.17
C GLU A 2 10.01 7.84 12.40
N VAL A 3 10.04 6.90 13.35
CA VAL A 3 8.84 6.17 13.78
C VAL A 3 8.15 6.96 14.89
N VAL A 4 7.04 7.62 14.55
CA VAL A 4 6.23 8.37 15.52
C VAL A 4 5.30 7.42 16.28
N GLU A 5 4.70 6.47 15.56
CA GLU A 5 3.91 5.37 16.12
C GLU A 5 4.24 4.07 15.39
N LYS A 6 4.74 3.07 16.12
CA LYS A 6 5.20 1.80 15.55
C LYS A 6 4.09 1.14 14.73
N GLY A 7 4.35 0.95 13.43
CA GLY A 7 3.41 0.32 12.51
C GLY A 7 2.40 1.27 11.86
N HIS A 8 2.18 2.46 12.43
CA HIS A 8 1.00 3.29 12.09
C HIS A 8 1.33 4.73 11.69
N LEU A 9 2.38 5.35 12.21
CA LEU A 9 2.72 6.74 11.88
C LEU A 9 4.22 6.94 11.74
N TYR A 10 4.63 7.48 10.59
CA TYR A 10 6.02 7.74 10.26
C TYR A 10 6.19 9.17 9.77
N ALA A 11 7.21 9.86 10.27
CA ALA A 11 7.66 11.13 9.71
C ALA A 11 8.77 10.86 8.68
N VAL A 12 8.58 11.34 7.45
CA VAL A 12 9.56 11.24 6.37
C VAL A 12 10.20 12.61 6.12
N ASP A 13 11.49 12.59 5.81
CA ASP A 13 12.26 13.82 5.67
C ASP A 13 11.81 14.60 4.42
N GLY A 14 11.69 15.91 4.59
CA GLY A 14 11.55 16.84 3.48
C GLY A 14 12.94 17.17 2.92
N TYR A 15 13.04 17.27 1.59
CA TYR A 15 14.25 17.70 0.90
C TYR A 15 14.06 19.14 0.39
N ASP A 16 15.15 19.81 0.03
CA ASP A 16 15.14 21.20 -0.47
C ASP A 16 14.49 22.21 0.49
N GLY A 17 14.71 22.01 1.79
CA GLY A 17 14.18 22.88 2.85
C GLY A 17 12.68 22.65 3.15
N ALA A 18 12.06 21.65 2.52
CA ALA A 18 10.69 21.28 2.84
C ALA A 18 10.57 20.70 4.26
N PRO A 19 9.45 20.93 4.96
CA PRO A 19 9.19 20.28 6.24
C PRO A 19 9.01 18.77 6.06
N GLN A 20 9.10 18.04 7.17
CA GLN A 20 8.76 16.61 7.18
C GLN A 20 7.30 16.39 6.77
N SER A 21 7.06 15.27 6.10
CA SER A 21 5.71 14.80 5.77
C SER A 21 5.36 13.59 6.62
N LEU A 22 4.06 13.35 6.84
CA LEU A 22 3.59 12.21 7.62
C LEU A 22 2.99 11.14 6.71
N ILE A 23 3.33 9.88 6.97
CA ILE A 23 2.66 8.71 6.40
C ILE A 23 1.91 8.01 7.54
N GLN A 24 0.57 8.07 7.47
CA GLN A 24 -0.32 7.46 8.46
C GLN A 24 -1.00 6.22 7.87
N PHE A 25 -0.67 5.05 8.40
CA PHE A 25 -1.35 3.79 8.11
C PHE A 25 -2.58 3.62 9.01
N MET A 26 -3.56 2.87 8.52
CA MET A 26 -4.76 2.56 9.28
C MET A 26 -4.44 1.71 10.51
N LYS A 27 -4.99 2.09 11.66
CA LYS A 27 -4.90 1.35 12.91
C LYS A 27 -6.26 0.84 13.35
N ARG A 28 -6.35 -0.48 13.47
CA ARG A 28 -7.51 -1.19 14.04
C ARG A 28 -7.10 -1.84 15.36
N VAL A 29 -8.02 -1.90 16.31
CA VAL A 29 -7.80 -2.41 17.68
C VAL A 29 -8.85 -3.48 17.96
N GLY A 30 -8.47 -4.55 18.67
CA GLY A 30 -9.35 -5.68 19.00
C GLY A 30 -8.68 -7.04 18.77
N GLU A 31 -9.45 -8.11 18.95
CA GLU A 31 -8.96 -9.51 18.88
C GLU A 31 -8.25 -9.85 17.56
N GLY A 32 -8.72 -9.29 16.44
CA GLY A 32 -8.11 -9.47 15.12
C GLY A 32 -6.83 -8.67 14.86
N TYR A 33 -6.38 -7.84 15.81
CA TYR A 33 -5.25 -6.92 15.64
C TYR A 33 -4.28 -6.99 16.84
N PRO A 34 -3.62 -8.14 17.06
CA PRO A 34 -2.75 -8.33 18.22
C PRO A 34 -1.59 -7.32 18.22
N GLY A 35 -1.35 -6.71 19.39
CA GLY A 35 -0.31 -5.71 19.58
C GLY A 35 -0.70 -4.27 19.22
N ASN A 36 -1.91 -4.04 18.68
CA ASN A 36 -2.44 -2.69 18.51
C ASN A 36 -3.20 -2.27 19.77
N GLU A 37 -2.69 -1.27 20.48
CA GLU A 37 -3.30 -0.69 21.69
C GLU A 37 -3.68 0.78 21.48
N GLY A 38 -4.57 1.34 22.32
CA GLY A 38 -4.95 2.76 22.26
C GLY A 38 -6.09 3.05 21.28
N ARG A 39 -6.16 4.29 20.77
CA ARG A 39 -7.28 4.76 19.93
C ARG A 39 -7.13 4.28 18.47
N PRO A 40 -8.15 3.62 17.87
CA PRO A 40 -8.12 3.30 16.45
C PRO A 40 -8.24 4.56 15.59
N HIS A 41 -7.67 4.54 14.39
CA HIS A 41 -7.76 5.63 13.43
C HIS A 41 -7.69 5.15 11.97
N GLY A 42 -8.31 5.92 11.08
CA GLY A 42 -8.17 5.74 9.65
C GLY A 42 -6.76 6.06 9.15
N GLY A 43 -6.47 5.69 7.92
CA GLY A 43 -5.19 5.93 7.28
C GLY A 43 -5.08 5.17 5.97
N THR A 44 -3.88 5.14 5.41
CA THR A 44 -3.56 4.39 4.19
C THR A 44 -3.20 2.92 4.50
N ASN A 45 -2.85 2.16 3.47
CA ASN A 45 -2.25 0.83 3.59
C ASN A 45 -0.97 0.73 2.74
N SER A 46 -0.22 -0.37 2.90
CA SER A 46 1.02 -0.58 2.13
C SER A 46 0.77 -0.61 0.62
N GLN A 47 -0.35 -1.17 0.17
CA GLN A 47 -0.67 -1.25 -1.26
C GLN A 47 -0.84 0.13 -1.89
N GLU A 48 -1.49 1.05 -1.19
CA GLU A 48 -1.71 2.41 -1.68
C GLU A 48 -0.42 3.22 -1.72
N VAL A 49 0.46 3.06 -0.72
CA VAL A 49 1.81 3.63 -0.77
C VAL A 49 2.60 3.06 -1.95
N LEU A 50 2.48 1.75 -2.24
CA LEU A 50 3.10 1.14 -3.42
C LEU A 50 2.54 1.72 -4.73
N ARG A 51 1.23 2.00 -4.82
CA ARG A 51 0.62 2.67 -5.99
C ARG A 51 1.22 4.06 -6.22
N VAL A 52 1.38 4.85 -5.15
CA VAL A 52 2.06 6.16 -5.20
C VAL A 52 3.50 6.02 -5.70
N LEU A 53 4.25 5.04 -5.20
CA LEU A 53 5.64 4.80 -5.64
C LEU A 53 5.71 4.34 -7.10
N ILE A 54 4.79 3.48 -7.55
CA ILE A 54 4.71 3.05 -8.95
C ILE A 54 4.43 4.26 -9.86
N ASP A 55 3.46 5.10 -9.50
CA ASP A 55 3.15 6.31 -10.25
C ASP A 55 4.35 7.26 -10.32
N ARG A 56 5.03 7.49 -9.18
CA ARG A 56 6.23 8.32 -9.12
C ARG A 56 7.35 7.80 -10.03
N VAL A 57 7.58 6.49 -10.07
CA VAL A 57 8.62 5.90 -10.92
C VAL A 57 8.23 5.94 -12.40
N LYS A 58 6.94 5.79 -12.74
CA LYS A 58 6.47 6.01 -14.11
C LYS A 58 6.76 7.44 -14.57
N TYR A 59 6.48 8.43 -13.72
CA TYR A 59 6.79 9.83 -14.01
C TYR A 59 8.30 10.03 -14.26
N LEU A 60 9.15 9.54 -13.36
CA LEU A 60 10.62 9.63 -13.51
C LEU A 60 11.11 8.97 -14.81
N ASN A 61 10.53 7.82 -15.18
CA ASN A 61 10.86 7.14 -16.42
C ASN A 61 10.39 7.89 -17.67
N GLY A 62 9.32 8.68 -17.57
CA GLY A 62 8.88 9.59 -18.63
C GLY A 62 9.82 10.80 -18.81
N GLN A 63 10.50 11.23 -17.74
CA GLN A 63 11.51 12.29 -17.83
C GLN A 63 12.82 11.78 -18.44
N VAL A 64 13.36 10.71 -17.88
CA VAL A 64 14.59 10.07 -18.35
C VAL A 64 14.40 8.55 -18.32
N PRO A 65 14.20 7.91 -19.48
CA PRO A 65 14.07 6.46 -19.56
C PRO A 65 15.32 5.75 -19.02
N SER A 66 15.11 4.75 -18.17
CA SER A 66 16.21 3.97 -17.60
C SER A 66 15.79 2.52 -17.38
N ARG A 67 16.67 1.57 -17.70
CA ARG A 67 16.46 0.16 -17.40
C ARG A 67 16.20 -0.06 -15.90
N HIS A 68 16.80 0.75 -15.03
CA HIS A 68 16.60 0.66 -13.58
C HIS A 68 15.17 1.03 -13.19
N ASN A 69 14.56 2.03 -13.84
CA ASN A 69 13.16 2.37 -13.58
C ASN A 69 12.23 1.21 -13.96
N SER A 70 12.49 0.54 -15.10
CA SER A 70 11.73 -0.66 -15.49
C SER A 70 11.84 -1.79 -14.46
N LEU A 71 13.03 -2.01 -13.89
CA LEU A 71 13.25 -3.01 -12.84
C LEU A 71 12.54 -2.63 -11.54
N ILE A 72 12.60 -1.35 -11.14
CA ILE A 72 11.90 -0.83 -9.96
C ILE A 72 10.38 -1.01 -10.13
N LEU A 73 9.82 -0.63 -11.28
CA LEU A 73 8.39 -0.81 -11.58
C LEU A 73 7.96 -2.27 -11.48
N SER A 74 8.76 -3.19 -12.04
CA SER A 74 8.50 -4.62 -11.93
C SER A 74 8.49 -5.08 -10.47
N ALA A 75 9.51 -4.71 -9.69
CA ALA A 75 9.61 -5.09 -8.29
C ALA A 75 8.46 -4.54 -7.42
N LEU A 76 8.09 -3.27 -7.61
CA LEU A 76 6.99 -2.65 -6.88
C LEU A 76 5.64 -3.31 -7.21
N ARG A 77 5.41 -3.66 -8.48
CA ARG A 77 4.20 -4.38 -8.90
C ARG A 77 4.14 -5.79 -8.32
N VAL A 78 5.26 -6.50 -8.29
CA VAL A 78 5.33 -7.81 -7.62
C VAL A 78 5.01 -7.65 -6.13
N ALA A 79 5.59 -6.66 -5.45
CA ALA A 79 5.30 -6.40 -4.04
C ALA A 79 3.81 -6.11 -3.81
N LEU A 80 3.19 -5.29 -4.66
CA LEU A 80 1.76 -4.98 -4.60
C LEU A 80 0.91 -6.26 -4.74
N ILE A 81 1.20 -7.10 -5.75
CA ILE A 81 0.51 -8.38 -5.95
C ILE A 81 0.70 -9.31 -4.75
N LYS A 82 1.88 -9.34 -4.13
CA LYS A 82 2.14 -10.17 -2.94
C LYS A 82 1.34 -9.74 -1.72
N PHE A 83 1.10 -8.44 -1.52
CA PHE A 83 0.17 -7.98 -0.49
C PHE A 83 -1.26 -8.42 -0.74
N GLU A 84 -1.71 -8.35 -2.00
CA GLU A 84 -3.06 -8.76 -2.37
C GLU A 84 -3.27 -10.28 -2.24
N LEU A 85 -2.31 -11.09 -2.69
CA LEU A 85 -2.33 -12.54 -2.52
C LEU A 85 -2.37 -12.93 -1.04
N ARG A 86 -1.53 -12.32 -0.21
CA ARG A 86 -1.54 -12.56 1.24
C ARG A 86 -2.92 -12.27 1.84
N ALA A 87 -3.57 -11.18 1.45
CA ALA A 87 -4.89 -10.85 1.96
C ALA A 87 -5.95 -11.85 1.47
N ALA A 88 -5.90 -12.24 0.20
CA ALA A 88 -6.78 -13.25 -0.37
C ALA A 88 -6.65 -14.60 0.36
N GLU A 89 -5.42 -15.06 0.61
CA GLU A 89 -5.12 -16.28 1.38
C GLU A 89 -5.72 -16.23 2.79
N LEU A 90 -5.52 -15.11 3.51
CA LEU A 90 -6.06 -14.93 4.86
C LEU A 90 -7.60 -14.93 4.90
N HIS A 91 -8.25 -14.55 3.79
CA HIS A 91 -9.71 -14.48 3.68
C HIS A 91 -10.33 -15.66 2.92
N GLY A 92 -9.53 -16.67 2.53
CA GLY A 92 -10.00 -17.81 1.73
C GLY A 92 -10.59 -17.41 0.38
N ILE A 93 -10.10 -16.31 -0.20
CA ILE A 93 -10.54 -15.80 -1.50
C ILE A 93 -9.63 -16.36 -2.58
N GLU A 94 -10.22 -16.91 -3.64
CA GLU A 94 -9.46 -17.23 -4.84
C GLU A 94 -9.03 -15.92 -5.53
N PHE A 95 -7.72 -15.68 -5.57
CA PHE A 95 -7.19 -14.52 -6.25
C PHE A 95 -7.09 -14.83 -7.75
N PRO A 96 -7.77 -14.05 -8.62
CA PRO A 96 -7.72 -14.31 -10.04
C PRO A 96 -6.29 -14.19 -10.54
N VAL A 97 -5.96 -14.90 -11.62
CA VAL A 97 -4.71 -14.69 -12.33
C VAL A 97 -4.70 -13.24 -12.82
N ILE A 98 -4.03 -12.37 -12.06
CA ILE A 98 -3.86 -10.97 -12.43
C ILE A 98 -2.72 -10.93 -13.44
N ASP A 99 -3.02 -10.39 -14.63
CA ASP A 99 -1.98 -9.91 -15.53
C ASP A 99 -1.03 -9.00 -14.75
N GLN A 100 0.21 -9.46 -14.57
CA GLN A 100 1.25 -8.78 -13.80
C GLN A 100 1.61 -7.40 -14.38
N GLY A 101 1.07 -7.04 -15.54
CA GLY A 101 1.36 -5.81 -16.24
C GLY A 101 1.14 -4.55 -15.41
N GLN A 102 -0.06 -4.36 -14.83
CA GLN A 102 -0.46 -3.06 -14.24
C GLN A 102 -1.45 -3.19 -13.05
N PRO A 103 -1.09 -3.91 -11.96
CA PRO A 103 -1.96 -4.07 -10.78
C PRO A 103 -2.37 -2.73 -10.12
N GLU A 104 -1.58 -1.68 -10.28
CA GLU A 104 -1.84 -0.35 -9.74
C GLU A 104 -3.06 0.37 -10.36
N LEU A 105 -3.54 -0.06 -11.53
CA LEU A 105 -4.68 0.55 -12.21
C LEU A 105 -6.01 -0.14 -11.90
N ARG A 106 -5.99 -1.23 -11.13
CA ARG A 106 -7.20 -1.95 -10.74
C ARG A 106 -7.96 -1.13 -9.69
N SER A 107 -9.29 -1.17 -9.75
CA SER A 107 -10.14 -0.62 -8.69
C SER A 107 -9.89 -1.35 -7.37
N THR A 108 -10.04 -0.61 -6.28
CA THR A 108 -9.90 -1.14 -4.92
C THR A 108 -11.19 -0.93 -4.14
N CYS A 109 -11.39 -1.78 -3.14
CA CYS A 109 -12.47 -1.58 -2.17
C CYS A 109 -12.21 -0.29 -1.36
N PRO A 110 -13.17 0.65 -1.26
CA PRO A 110 -12.99 1.89 -0.53
C PRO A 110 -12.82 1.71 0.99
N ARG A 111 -13.16 0.53 1.53
CA ARG A 111 -13.07 0.24 2.98
C ARG A 111 -11.78 -0.48 3.39
N CYS A 112 -11.30 -1.43 2.59
CA CYS A 112 -10.10 -2.21 2.92
C CYS A 112 -8.90 -1.95 1.99
N GLY A 113 -9.11 -1.32 0.83
CA GLY A 113 -8.07 -0.97 -0.12
C GLY A 113 -7.52 -2.16 -0.94
N HIS A 114 -8.16 -3.32 -0.87
CA HIS A 114 -7.81 -4.53 -1.65
C HIS A 114 -8.44 -4.53 -3.04
N ILE A 115 -7.77 -5.16 -3.99
CA ILE A 115 -8.29 -5.36 -5.36
C ILE A 115 -9.43 -6.38 -5.36
N VAL A 116 -9.30 -7.43 -4.55
CA VAL A 116 -10.33 -8.46 -4.37
C VAL A 116 -10.62 -8.61 -2.88
N CYS A 117 -11.90 -8.52 -2.52
CA CYS A 117 -12.38 -8.78 -1.17
C CYS A 117 -13.81 -9.34 -1.25
N HIS A 118 -14.31 -9.96 -0.18
CA HIS A 118 -15.67 -10.51 -0.12
C HIS A 118 -16.80 -9.46 -0.17
N GLY A 119 -16.46 -8.17 -0.30
CA GLY A 119 -17.34 -7.11 0.13
C GLY A 119 -17.54 -7.18 1.65
N HIS A 120 -17.89 -6.06 2.26
CA HIS A 120 -18.39 -6.13 3.61
C HIS A 120 -19.89 -6.38 3.50
N ALA A 121 -20.36 -7.54 3.95
CA ALA A 121 -21.73 -7.59 4.44
C ALA A 121 -21.81 -6.52 5.53
N ASP A 122 -22.69 -5.54 5.36
CA ASP A 122 -22.89 -4.47 6.32
C ASP A 122 -23.24 -5.10 7.69
N GLU A 123 -22.28 -5.06 8.62
CA GLU A 123 -22.52 -5.09 10.07
C GLU A 123 -22.44 -3.66 10.61
#